data_AF-A0A4P7BVL5-F1
#
_entry.id   AF-A0A4P7BVL5-F1
#
_cell.length_a   1.000
_cell.length_b   1.000
_cell.length_c   1.000
_cell.angle_alpha   90.00
_cell.angle_beta   90.00
_cell.angle_gamma   90.00
#
_symmetry.space_group_name_H-M   'P 1'
#
loop_
_entity.id
_entity.type
_entity.pdbx_description
1 polymer ?
#
loop_
_entity_poly.entity_id
_entity_poly.type
_entity_poly.pdbx_seq_one_letter_code
_entity_poly.pdbx_strand_id
1 'polypeptide(L)' 'MHNSLSCPEWKGDLFVANLRGQSLLRLKLGDEGEVTEEEFLLKNKFGRLRDVAAAPDGSFLVLSDSGQLIQLKGGLRP' A
#
# COMPACT_ATOMS: atom_id res chain seq x y z
N MET A 1 -10.24 -0.82 21.93
CA MET A 1 -9.21 -0.89 20.87
C MET A 1 -9.55 0.18 19.84
N HIS A 2 -8.84 1.31 19.84
CA HIS A 2 -9.15 2.44 18.94
C HIS A 2 -8.20 2.32 17.74
N ASN A 3 -8.67 1.72 16.65
CA ASN A 3 -7.90 1.59 15.42
C ASN A 3 -8.21 2.79 14.51
N SER A 4 -7.68 3.96 14.86
CA SER A 4 -7.71 5.13 13.98
C SER A 4 -6.51 5.02 13.02
N LEU A 5 -6.75 4.48 11.82
CA LEU A 5 -5.77 4.51 10.74
C LEU A 5 -5.39 5.98 10.47
N SER A 6 -4.17 6.39 10.82
CA SER A 6 -3.72 7.79 10.72
C SER A 6 -3.44 8.28 9.30
N CYS A 7 -3.84 7.52 8.26
CA CYS A 7 -3.86 7.97 6.87
C CYS A 7 -5.32 8.02 6.37
N PRO A 8 -6.04 9.13 6.61
CA PRO A 8 -7.44 9.27 6.21
C PRO A 8 -7.66 9.07 4.70
N GLU A 9 -6.68 9.44 3.88
CA GLU A 9 -6.75 9.42 2.42
C GLU A 9 -6.73 8.02 1.79
N TRP A 10 -6.25 7.02 2.53
CA TRP A 10 -6.13 5.62 2.08
C TRP A 10 -7.06 4.68 2.85
N LYS A 11 -7.98 5.25 3.65
CA LYS A 11 -8.94 4.49 4.41
C LYS A 11 -9.95 3.83 3.46
N GLY A 12 -10.03 2.51 3.51
CA GLY A 12 -10.93 1.72 2.66
C GLY A 12 -10.30 1.26 1.35
N ASP A 13 -9.10 1.73 1.03
CA ASP A 13 -8.36 1.26 -0.13
C ASP A 13 -7.71 -0.11 0.15
N LEU A 14 -7.60 -0.92 -0.89
CA LEU A 14 -6.91 -2.20 -0.88
C LEU A 14 -5.49 -2.03 -1.44
N PHE A 15 -4.50 -2.53 -0.72
CA PHE A 15 -3.10 -2.54 -1.15
C PHE A 15 -2.64 -3.96 -1.44
N VAL A 16 -1.99 -4.14 -2.60
CA VAL A 16 -1.51 -5.45 -3.06
C VAL A 16 -0.05 -5.34 -3.49
N ALA A 17 0.81 -6.16 -2.90
CA ALA A 17 2.19 -6.29 -3.34
C ALA A 17 2.26 -7.05 -4.68
N ASN A 18 2.73 -6.40 -5.75
CA ASN A 18 2.80 -6.99 -7.08
C ASN A 18 4.22 -7.49 -7.37
N LEU A 19 4.42 -8.80 -7.19
CA LEU A 19 5.70 -9.47 -7.38
C LEU A 19 6.27 -9.30 -8.80
N ARG A 20 5.47 -9.60 -9.84
CA ARG A 20 5.92 -9.52 -11.23
C ARG A 20 5.98 -8.08 -11.73
N GLY A 21 5.03 -7.25 -11.29
CA GLY A 21 4.93 -5.85 -11.67
C GLY A 21 5.85 -4.91 -10.89
N GLN A 22 6.63 -5.42 -9.92
CA GLN A 22 7.60 -4.65 -9.11
C GLN A 22 7.03 -3.33 -8.57
N SER A 23 5.82 -3.39 -8.02
CA SER A 23 5.05 -2.23 -7.59
C SER A 23 4.12 -2.59 -6.44
N LEU A 24 3.67 -1.57 -5.72
CA LEU A 24 2.57 -1.67 -4.77
C LEU A 24 1.33 -1.15 -5.47
N LEU A 25 0.35 -2.02 -5.71
CA LEU A 25 -0.91 -1.64 -6.33
C LEU A 25 -1.86 -1.13 -5.24
N ARG A 26 -2.38 0.07 -5.42
CA ARG A 26 -3.46 0.64 -4.62
C ARG A 26 -4.74 0.56 -5.44
N LEU A 27 -5.79 -0.02 -4.85
CA LEU A 27 -7.11 -0.14 -5.43
C LEU A 27 -8.09 0.62 -4.56
N LYS A 28 -8.77 1.60 -5.13
CA LYS A 28 -9.89 2.27 -4.46
C LYS A 28 -11.15 1.45 -4.68
N LEU A 29 -11.77 1.02 -3.59
CA LEU A 29 -13.00 0.24 -3.64
C LEU A 29 -14.22 1.15 -3.50
N GLY A 30 -15.23 0.92 -4.32
CA GLY A 30 -16.56 1.51 -4.19
C GLY A 30 -17.40 0.81 -3.13
N ASP A 31 -18.64 1.26 -2.96
CA ASP A 31 -19.53 0.79 -1.89
C ASP A 31 -19.94 -0.68 -2.06
N GLU A 32 -19.94 -1.20 -3.29
CA GLU A 32 -20.25 -2.61 -3.60
C GLU A 32 -18.98 -3.48 -3.71
N GLY A 33 -17.80 -2.91 -3.39
CA GLY A 33 -16.51 -3.57 -3.47
C GLY A 33 -15.90 -3.60 -4.88
N GLU A 34 -16.52 -2.91 -5.84
CA GLU A 34 -15.99 -2.72 -7.19
C GLU A 34 -14.75 -1.82 -7.18
N VAL A 35 -13.82 -2.08 -8.09
CA VAL A 35 -12.63 -1.22 -8.24
C VAL A 35 -13.02 0.04 -8.99
N THR A 36 -12.84 1.19 -8.35
CA THR A 36 -13.16 2.52 -8.91
C THR A 36 -11.91 3.27 -9.37
N GLU A 37 -10.73 2.92 -8.84
CA GLU A 37 -9.44 3.51 -9.23
C GLU A 37 -8.31 2.52 -8.98
N GLU A 38 -7.30 2.54 -9.86
CA GLU A 38 -6.06 1.76 -9.73
C GLU A 38 -4.84 2.66 -9.82
N GLU A 39 -3.91 2.53 -8.88
CA GLU A 39 -2.67 3.31 -8.85
C GLU A 39 -1.46 2.41 -8.56
N PHE A 40 -0.40 2.51 -9.38
CA PHE A 40 0.85 1.79 -9.18
C PHE A 40 1.86 2.65 -8.42
N LEU A 41 2.01 2.38 -7.13
CA LEU A 41 2.99 3.02 -6.26
C LEU A 41 4.34 2.27 -6.31
N LEU A 42 5.42 2.98 -6.00
CA LEU A 42 6.77 2.41 -5.85
C LEU A 42 7.32 1.63 -7.05
N LYS A 43 6.75 1.84 -8.24
CA LYS A 43 7.06 1.07 -9.45
C LYS A 43 8.55 1.10 -9.76
N ASN A 44 9.15 -0.10 -9.86
CA ASN A 44 10.57 -0.33 -10.13
C ASN A 44 11.55 0.33 -9.14
N LYS A 45 11.10 0.80 -7.96
CA LYS A 45 11.98 1.48 -6.98
C LYS A 45 12.73 0.50 -6.07
N PHE A 46 12.08 -0.60 -5.69
CA PHE A 46 12.61 -1.55 -4.68
C PHE A 46 12.58 -3.01 -5.14
N GLY A 47 12.48 -3.23 -6.46
CA GLY A 47 12.38 -4.56 -7.05
C GLY A 47 11.06 -5.25 -6.76
N ARG A 48 11.10 -6.57 -6.49
CA ARG A 48 9.90 -7.38 -6.26
C ARG A 48 9.38 -7.14 -4.85
N LEU A 49 8.16 -6.62 -4.74
CA LEU A 49 7.47 -6.44 -3.48
C LEU A 49 6.68 -7.71 -3.15
N ARG A 50 6.79 -8.20 -1.92
CA ARG A 50 6.27 -9.48 -1.47
C ARG A 50 5.07 -9.36 -0.55
N ASP A 51 5.09 -8.37 0.34
CA ASP A 51 4.05 -8.22 1.36
C ASP A 51 3.82 -6.74 1.68
N VAL A 52 2.63 -6.44 2.20
CA VAL A 52 2.23 -5.11 2.68
C VAL A 52 1.34 -5.25 3.91
N ALA A 53 1.65 -4.48 4.97
CA ALA A 53 0.89 -4.46 6.21
C ALA A 53 0.65 -3.02 6.68
N ALA A 54 -0.53 -2.76 7.26
CA ALA A 54 -0.79 -1.50 7.94
C ALA A 54 -0.12 -1.49 9.32
N ALA A 55 0.55 -0.39 9.66
CA ALA A 55 1.14 -0.17 10.97
C ALA A 55 0.18 0.63 11.88
N PRO A 56 0.32 0.52 13.22
CA PRO A 56 -0.54 1.25 14.17
C PRO A 56 -0.46 2.77 14.06
N ASP A 57 0.65 3.29 13.54
CA ASP A 57 0.84 4.73 13.30
C ASP A 57 0.15 5.23 12.02
N GLY A 58 -0.54 4.35 11.29
CA GLY A 58 -1.24 4.65 10.04
C GLY A 58 -0.37 4.55 8.79
N SER A 59 0.94 4.27 8.92
CA SER A 59 1.81 3.99 7.77
C SER A 59 1.59 2.57 7.23
N PHE A 60 2.13 2.29 6.05
CA PHE A 60 2.24 0.94 5.50
C PHE A 60 3.69 0.46 5.54
N LEU A 61 3.88 -0.79 5.96
CA LEU A 61 5.14 -1.50 5.87
C LEU A 61 5.11 -2.41 4.65
N VAL A 62 6.07 -2.25 3.76
CA VAL A 62 6.19 -3.03 2.53
C VAL A 62 7.48 -3.83 2.56
N LEU A 63 7.40 -5.13 2.34
CA LEU A 63 8.54 -6.04 2.31
C LEU A 63 8.93 -6.36 0.87
N SER A 64 10.21 -6.22 0.54
CA SER A 64 10.76 -6.73 -0.73
C SER A 64 11.31 -8.15 -0.59
N ASP A 65 11.46 -8.85 -1.71
CA ASP A 65 12.14 -10.15 -1.75
C ASP A 65 13.63 -10.08 -1.38
N SER A 66 14.26 -8.90 -1.52
CA SER A 66 15.64 -8.67 -1.09
C SER A 66 15.78 -8.46 0.42
N GLY A 67 14.69 -8.50 1.18
CA GLY A 67 14.68 -8.31 2.63
C GLY A 67 14.65 -6.85 3.08
N GLN A 68 14.35 -5.91 2.17
CA GLN A 68 14.18 -4.50 2.52
C GLN A 68 12.80 -4.29 3.12
N LEU A 69 12.74 -3.58 4.25
CA LEU A 69 11.49 -3.10 4.85
C LEU A 69 11.34 -1.61 4.54
N ILE A 70 10.31 -1.26 3.77
CA ILE A 70 10.01 0.11 3.37
C ILE A 70 8.82 0.60 4.20
N GLN A 71 8.97 1.73 4.88
CA GLN A 71 7.85 2.41 5.55
C GLN A 71 7.29 3.50 4.63
N LEU A 72 6.05 3.33 4.19
CA LEU A 72 5.30 4.28 3.37
C LEU A 72 4.32 5.06 4.26
N LYS A 73 4.54 6.36 4.41
CA LYS A 73 3.66 7.25 5.19
C LYS A 73 2.69 7.96 4.24
N GLY A 74 1.43 8.09 4.65
CA GLY A 74 0.46 8.91 3.93
C GLY A 74 0.89 10.37 3.83
N GLY A 75 0.38 11.05 2.81
CA GLY A 75 0.76 12.40 2.40
C GLY A 75 1.92 12.45 1.40
N LEU A 76 2.67 11.36 1.24
CA LEU A 76 3.66 11.23 0.17
C LEU A 76 2.97 10.74 -1.10
N ARG A 77 2.49 11.69 -1.91
CA ARG A 77 2.37 11.42 -3.35
C ARG A 77 3.79 11.25 -3.90
N PRO A 78 4.12 10.11 -4.55
CA PRO A 78 5.47 9.81 -5.02
C PRO A 78 5.96 10.73 -6.14
#